data_AF-A0A2G9NZK1-F1
#
_entry.id   AF-A0A2G9NZK1-F1
#
_cell.length_a   1.000
_cell.length_b   1.000
_cell.length_c   1.000
_cell.angle_alpha   90.00
_cell.angle_beta   90.00
_cell.angle_gamma   90.00
#
_symmetry.space_group_name_H-M   'P 1'
#
loop_
_entity.id
_entity.type
_entity.pdbx_description
1 polymer ?
#
loop_
_entity_poly.entity_id
_entity_poly.type
_entity_poly.pdbx_seq_one_letter_code
_entity_poly.pdbx_strand_id
1 'polypeptide(L)' 'MVKSDSFDPDRLVLTKNEILDFCDKVIEKWNKHPSKNANNILAMTAVKASIVWTDEDSLKAIWSEIIRWVFELLYENAL' A
#
# COMPACT_ATOMS: atom_id res chain seq x y z
N MET A 1 13.44 -19.84 28.73
CA MET A 1 12.72 -19.86 27.45
C MET A 1 12.30 -18.44 27.15
N VAL A 2 13.01 -17.76 26.24
CA VAL A 2 12.61 -16.43 25.75
C VAL A 2 11.31 -16.65 24.98
N LYS A 3 10.21 -16.06 25.44
CA LYS A 3 9.00 -15.97 24.62
C LYS A 3 9.43 -15.27 23.34
N SER A 4 9.42 -15.97 22.21
CA SER A 4 9.38 -15.30 20.93
C SER A 4 8.13 -14.44 20.99
N ASP A 5 8.29 -13.13 21.17
CA ASP A 5 7.23 -12.17 20.85
C ASP A 5 6.90 -12.48 19.40
N SER A 6 5.83 -13.26 19.22
CA SER A 6 5.38 -13.75 17.94
C SER A 6 5.30 -12.53 17.04
N PHE A 7 6.05 -12.57 15.93
CA PHE A 7 5.90 -11.62 14.84
C PHE A 7 4.40 -11.47 14.60
N ASP A 8 3.86 -10.32 15.00
CA ASP A 8 2.44 -10.02 14.90
C ASP A 8 2.27 -9.32 13.55
N PRO A 9 1.93 -10.06 12.48
CA PRO A 9 1.81 -9.48 11.15
C PRO A 9 0.77 -8.36 11.14
N ASP A 10 -0.20 -8.38 12.06
CA ASP A 10 -1.21 -7.34 12.18
C ASP A 10 -0.64 -5.99 12.61
N ARG A 11 0.56 -5.95 13.22
CA ARG A 11 1.27 -4.69 13.51
C ARG A 11 1.95 -4.07 12.29
N LEU A 12 2.10 -4.81 11.21
CA LEU A 12 2.69 -4.33 9.95
C LEU A 12 1.64 -3.99 8.90
N VAL A 13 0.37 -4.26 9.19
CA VAL A 13 -0.73 -3.93 8.29
C VAL A 13 -1.05 -2.45 8.41
N LEU A 14 -0.82 -1.72 7.31
CA LEU A 14 -1.29 -0.34 7.18
C LEU A 14 -2.81 -0.31 7.34
N THR A 15 -3.29 0.55 8.23
CA THR A 15 -4.72 0.85 8.34
C THR A 15 -5.23 1.46 7.04
N LYS A 16 -6.55 1.34 6.80
CA LYS A 16 -7.19 1.95 5.62
C LYS A 16 -6.82 3.43 5.45
N ASN A 17 -6.80 4.17 6.55
CA ASN A 17 -6.47 5.60 6.53
C ASN A 17 -5.00 5.84 6.16
N GLU A 18 -4.06 5.04 6.64
CA GLU A 18 -2.64 5.17 6.27
C GLU A 18 -2.41 4.89 4.78
N ILE A 19 -3.16 3.94 4.21
CA ILE A 19 -3.12 3.66 2.77
C ILE A 19 -3.68 4.84 1.97
N LEU A 20 -4.79 5.43 2.43
CA LEU A 20 -5.38 6.61 1.78
C LEU A 20 -4.44 7.83 1.84
N ASP A 21 -3.82 8.06 2.99
CA ASP A 21 -2.81 9.12 3.20
C ASP A 21 -1.60 8.92 2.29
N PHE A 22 -1.18 7.66 2.10
CA PHE A 22 -0.13 7.32 1.15
C PHE A 22 -0.52 7.70 -0.28
N CYS A 23 -1.73 7.32 -0.73
CA CYS A 23 -2.23 7.70 -2.05
C CYS A 23 -2.25 9.22 -2.22
N ASP A 24 -2.69 9.98 -1.22
CA ASP A 24 -2.75 11.44 -1.26
C ASP A 24 -1.37 12.08 -1.38
N LYS A 25 -0.40 11.62 -0.60
CA LYS A 25 1.00 12.12 -0.69
C LYS A 25 1.62 11.84 -2.07
N VAL A 26 1.30 10.70 -2.68
CA VAL A 26 1.78 10.36 -4.04
C VAL A 26 1.12 11.27 -5.09
N ILE A 27 -0.19 11.46 -5.01
CA ILE A 27 -0.93 12.36 -5.90
C ILE A 27 -0.42 13.80 -5.76
N GLU A 28 -0.23 14.30 -4.54
CA GLU A 28 0.32 15.63 -4.26
C GLU A 28 1.72 15.81 -4.86
N LYS A 29 2.59 14.81 -4.70
CA LYS A 29 3.94 14.80 -5.30
C LYS A 29 3.86 14.92 -6.82
N TRP A 30 2.99 14.14 -7.47
CA TRP A 30 2.87 14.14 -8.93
C TRP A 30 2.20 15.38 -9.50
N ASN A 31 1.28 15.98 -8.74
CA ASN A 31 0.62 17.24 -9.08
C ASN A 31 1.59 18.44 -9.16
N LYS A 32 2.82 18.33 -8.65
CA LYS A 32 3.88 19.33 -8.90
C LYS A 32 4.29 19.39 -10.38
N HIS A 33 4.06 18.31 -11.15
CA HIS A 33 4.32 18.22 -12.59
C HIS A 33 3.19 17.45 -13.30
N PRO A 34 1.97 17.99 -13.35
CA PRO A 34 0.78 17.23 -13.68
C PRO A 34 0.75 16.77 -15.15
N SER A 35 1.29 17.56 -16.08
CA SER A 35 1.38 17.19 -17.50
C SER A 35 2.25 15.96 -17.75
N LYS A 36 3.31 15.77 -16.96
CA LYS A 36 4.20 14.59 -17.05
C LYS A 36 3.60 13.36 -16.38
N ASN A 37 2.71 13.56 -15.41
CA ASN A 37 2.19 12.50 -14.55
C ASN A 37 0.69 12.24 -14.73
N ALA A 38 0.05 12.81 -15.76
CA ALA A 38 -1.41 12.81 -15.89
C ALA A 38 -2.02 11.40 -15.77
N ASN A 39 -1.46 10.43 -16.50
CA ASN A 39 -1.93 9.04 -16.45
C ASN A 39 -1.70 8.39 -15.08
N ASN A 40 -0.56 8.69 -14.43
CA ASN A 40 -0.23 8.15 -13.11
C ASN A 40 -1.16 8.72 -12.03
N ILE A 41 -1.46 10.02 -12.10
CA ILE A 41 -2.41 10.69 -11.20
C ILE A 41 -3.80 10.09 -11.37
N LEU A 42 -4.25 9.90 -12.61
CA LEU A 42 -5.54 9.26 -12.90
C LEU A 42 -5.60 7.85 -12.32
N ALA A 43 -4.56 7.04 -12.57
CA ALA A 43 -4.47 5.67 -12.05
C ALA A 43 -4.48 5.64 -10.51
N MET A 44 -3.68 6.47 -9.84
CA MET A 44 -3.65 6.53 -8.37
C MET A 44 -4.95 7.07 -7.77
N THR A 45 -5.63 7.98 -8.47
CA THR A 45 -6.97 8.43 -8.06
C THR A 45 -7.98 7.29 -8.12
N ALA A 46 -7.92 6.44 -9.16
CA ALA A 46 -8.75 5.25 -9.27
C ALA A 46 -8.43 4.21 -8.17
N VAL A 47 -7.14 4.01 -7.87
CA VAL A 47 -6.71 3.14 -6.75
C VAL A 47 -7.21 3.69 -5.41
N LYS A 48 -7.06 4.99 -5.16
CA LYS A 48 -7.60 5.62 -3.95
C LYS A 48 -9.11 5.40 -3.84
N ALA A 49 -9.85 5.59 -4.93
CA ALA A 49 -11.29 5.36 -4.95
C ALA A 49 -11.65 3.89 -4.63
N SER A 50 -10.96 2.90 -5.21
CA SER A 50 -11.23 1.49 -4.90
C SER A 50 -10.99 1.17 -3.42
N ILE A 51 -9.95 1.73 -2.81
CA ILE A 51 -9.66 1.57 -1.38
C ILE A 51 -10.79 2.16 -0.53
N VAL A 52 -11.30 3.34 -0.89
CA VAL A 52 -12.44 3.97 -0.17
C VAL A 52 -13.65 3.04 -0.15
N TRP A 53 -13.97 2.39 -1.28
CA TRP A 53 -15.12 1.51 -1.43
C TRP A 53 -14.91 0.08 -0.91
N THR A 54 -13.68 -0.32 -0.62
CA THR A 54 -13.37 -1.67 -0.10
C THR A 54 -13.53 -1.69 1.43
N ASP A 55 -14.13 -2.75 1.97
CA ASP A 55 -14.21 -2.97 3.42
C ASP A 55 -12.83 -3.26 4.04
N GLU A 56 -12.69 -3.03 5.33
CA GLU A 56 -11.39 -3.04 6.01
C GLU A 56 -10.76 -4.44 6.06
N ASP A 57 -11.57 -5.50 6.21
CA ASP A 57 -11.09 -6.88 6.26
C ASP A 57 -10.58 -7.33 4.87
N SER A 58 -11.35 -7.06 3.82
CA SER A 58 -10.92 -7.32 2.44
C SER A 58 -9.68 -6.52 2.07
N LEU A 59 -9.62 -5.25 2.47
CA LEU A 59 -8.47 -4.38 2.22
C LEU A 59 -7.21 -4.92 2.91
N LYS A 60 -7.32 -5.33 4.17
CA LYS A 60 -6.24 -5.93 4.95
C LYS A 60 -5.71 -7.20 4.28
N ALA A 61 -6.60 -8.08 3.81
CA ALA A 61 -6.23 -9.29 3.10
C ALA A 61 -5.46 -8.99 1.80
N ILE A 62 -5.99 -8.10 0.96
CA ILE A 62 -5.37 -7.73 -0.32
C ILE A 62 -4.00 -7.07 -0.11
N TRP A 63 -3.89 -6.12 0.82
CA TRP A 63 -2.64 -5.42 1.06
C TRP A 63 -1.56 -6.31 1.66
N SER A 64 -1.95 -7.25 2.53
CA SER A 64 -1.01 -8.22 3.09
C SER A 64 -0.38 -9.09 1.99
N GLU A 65 -1.19 -9.54 1.02
CA GLU A 65 -0.71 -10.30 -0.14
C GLU A 65 0.21 -9.47 -1.05
N ILE A 66 -0.17 -8.23 -1.37
CA ILE A 66 0.66 -7.32 -2.17
C ILE A 66 2.02 -7.10 -1.50
N ILE A 67 2.03 -6.80 -0.20
CA ILE A 67 3.27 -6.55 0.55
C ILE A 67 4.14 -7.81 0.56
N ARG A 68 3.54 -8.98 0.83
CA ARG A 68 4.26 -10.27 0.80
C ARG A 68 4.93 -10.48 -0.56
N TRP A 69 4.18 -10.36 -1.67
CA TRP A 69 4.74 -10.54 -3.01
C TRP A 69 5.84 -9.52 -3.33
N VAL A 70 5.68 -8.26 -2.91
CA VAL A 70 6.74 -7.24 -3.09
C VAL A 70 8.00 -7.62 -2.32
N PHE A 71 7.88 -8.09 -1.07
CA PHE A 71 9.03 -8.55 -0.29
C PHE A 71 9.70 -9.78 -0.90
N GLU A 72 8.92 -10.77 -1.36
CA GLU A 72 9.41 -11.95 -2.06
C GLU A 72 10.20 -11.55 -3.32
N LEU A 73 9.62 -10.69 -4.16
CA LEU A 73 10.29 -10.16 -5.35
C LEU A 73 11.57 -9.39 -5.00
N LEU A 74 11.54 -8.52 -3.99
CA LEU A 74 12.73 -7.78 -3.56
C LEU A 74 13.82 -8.72 -3.03
N TYR A 75 13.45 -9.77 -2.33
CA TYR A 75 14.38 -10.78 -1.82
C TYR A 75 15.01 -11.59 -2.96
N GLU A 76 14.20 -12.09 -3.89
CA GLU A 76 14.65 -12.86 -5.05
C GLU A 76 15.54 -12.06 -5.99
N ASN A 77 15.27 -10.76 -6.17
CA ASN A 77 16.08 -9.88 -7.04
C ASN A 77 17.30 -9.26 -6.34
N ALA A 78 17.41 -9.38 -5.01
CA ALA A 78 18.57 -8.91 -4.24
C ALA A 78 19.62 -10.01 -4.00
N LEU A 79 19.25 -11.28 -4.22
CA LEU A 79 20.13 -12.45 -4.27
C LEU A 79 20.62 -12.71 -5.70
#